data_AF-A0A924LIS6-F1
#
_entry.id   AF-A0A924LIS6-F1
#
_cell.length_a   1.000
_cell.length_b   1.000
_cell.length_c   1.000
_cell.angle_alpha   90.00
_cell.angle_beta   90.00
_cell.angle_gamma   90.00
#
_symmetry.space_group_name_H-M   'P 1'
#
loop_
_entity.id
_entity.type
_entity.pdbx_description
1 polymer ?
#
loop_
_entity_poly.entity_id
_entity_poly.type
_entity_poly.pdbx_seq_one_letter_code
_entity_poly.pdbx_strand_id
1 'polypeptide(L)'
;LVVEQWPRIGDSWRKRYHSLALHNSIHLNHLPYLHFPPTWPKYIPKDMLGNWFEFYADAMEINCWTDTEFANATWDDGDKRWTVLLKRGDGTERTVHPRHLVFANGVSSYPMTPDIVGLEDFKGDVIHTEGFDSGAAWSGKRALIIGTGSSANDVALDLHSHGVHTTLIQRGSTTVVSINPSARLNEAIWNEFDALDDADLVVAAATHPMILKAYKAVAKRMVELDKDMIDGLKSIGFKHDMGEDETGHQIKYYRRGGGYNLDAGSSALMIKGEIGLLQFDRIDRFTADGALLVDGTTVPADLIILATGYFPQVELIRRALGQAMVDRIGPVWGYGPDGELNNMYKRTAQEGLWFIAGGLAPCRINSKYLALQILAMELGELAPL
;
A
#
# COMPACT_ATOMS: atom_id res chain seq x y z
N LEU A 1 -9.35 -10.21 -20.17
CA LEU A 1 -9.75 -8.79 -20.18
C LEU A 1 -9.37 -8.19 -18.84
N VAL A 2 -8.55 -7.15 -18.84
CA VAL A 2 -8.27 -6.31 -17.68
C VAL A 2 -9.21 -5.11 -17.72
N VAL A 3 -9.74 -4.72 -16.56
CA VAL A 3 -10.64 -3.56 -16.41
C VAL A 3 -9.96 -2.57 -15.48
N GLU A 4 -9.85 -1.32 -15.91
CA GLU A 4 -9.19 -0.23 -15.19
C GLU A 4 -10.12 1.00 -15.18
N GLN A 5 -10.40 1.52 -13.98
CA GLN A 5 -11.27 2.67 -13.80
C GLN A 5 -10.64 3.96 -14.32
N TRP A 6 -9.31 4.05 -14.29
CA TRP A 6 -8.62 5.23 -14.77
C TRP A 6 -8.59 5.30 -16.30
N PRO A 7 -8.55 6.52 -16.88
CA PRO A 7 -8.47 6.70 -18.33
C PRO A 7 -7.26 6.03 -18.99
N ARG A 8 -6.14 5.94 -18.27
CA ARG A 8 -4.91 5.32 -18.76
C ARG A 8 -4.33 4.33 -17.75
N ILE A 9 -3.67 3.30 -18.27
CA ILE A 9 -2.94 2.32 -17.45
C ILE A 9 -1.82 3.05 -16.70
N GLY A 10 -1.69 2.76 -15.40
CA GLY A 10 -0.68 3.39 -14.55
C GLY A 10 -1.07 4.77 -14.00
N ASP A 11 -2.26 5.30 -14.32
CA ASP A 11 -2.77 6.54 -13.70
C ASP A 11 -2.93 6.42 -12.18
N SER A 12 -3.14 5.21 -11.66
CA SER A 12 -3.11 4.94 -10.21
C SER A 12 -1.78 5.35 -9.56
N TRP A 13 -0.68 5.38 -10.33
CA TRP A 13 0.61 5.91 -9.92
C TRP A 13 0.79 7.36 -10.33
N ARG A 14 0.48 7.73 -11.58
CA ARG A 14 0.69 9.10 -12.09
C ARG A 14 -0.10 10.17 -11.32
N LYS A 15 -1.26 9.81 -10.76
CA LYS A 15 -2.10 10.73 -9.98
C LYS A 15 -1.72 10.87 -8.51
N ARG A 16 -0.71 10.12 -8.03
CA ARG A 16 -0.19 10.28 -6.67
C ARG A 16 0.64 11.56 -6.57
N TYR A 17 0.94 11.98 -5.33
CA TYR A 17 1.75 13.16 -5.03
C TYR A 17 3.10 13.18 -5.76
N HIS A 18 3.53 14.38 -6.16
CA HIS A 18 4.65 14.59 -7.07
C HIS A 18 5.95 13.90 -6.62
N SER A 19 6.26 13.95 -5.33
CA SER A 19 7.50 13.43 -4.74
C SER A 19 7.57 11.90 -4.62
N LEU A 20 6.51 11.16 -4.98
CA LEU A 20 6.47 9.70 -4.82
C LEU A 20 7.50 8.99 -5.70
N ALA A 21 8.36 8.19 -5.06
CA ALA A 21 9.21 7.20 -5.68
C ALA A 21 9.13 5.87 -4.93
N LEU A 22 9.53 4.78 -5.58
CA LEU A 22 9.63 3.47 -4.93
C LEU A 22 10.68 3.50 -3.81
N HIS A 23 10.35 2.93 -2.65
CA HIS A 23 11.28 2.80 -1.52
C HIS A 23 12.26 1.63 -1.67
N ASN A 24 12.01 0.71 -2.60
CA ASN A 24 12.83 -0.45 -2.90
C ASN A 24 13.57 -0.27 -4.23
N SER A 25 14.72 -0.93 -4.36
CA SER A 25 15.58 -0.79 -5.54
C SER A 25 15.00 -1.43 -6.80
N ILE A 26 15.42 -0.91 -7.95
CA ILE A 26 14.99 -1.36 -9.28
C ILE A 26 15.17 -2.88 -9.53
N HIS A 27 16.25 -3.48 -9.02
CA HIS A 27 16.56 -4.90 -9.24
C HIS A 27 15.45 -5.82 -8.70
N LEU A 28 14.91 -5.51 -7.51
CA LEU A 28 13.81 -6.26 -6.92
C LEU A 28 12.50 -6.14 -7.71
N ASN A 29 12.31 -5.03 -8.43
CA ASN A 29 11.00 -4.58 -8.88
C ASN A 29 10.61 -5.01 -10.29
N HIS A 30 11.46 -5.70 -11.04
CA HIS A 30 11.17 -6.06 -12.44
C HIS A 30 9.81 -6.77 -12.61
N LEU A 31 9.17 -6.56 -13.76
CA LEU A 31 7.96 -7.31 -14.14
C LEU A 31 8.35 -8.66 -14.77
N PRO A 32 7.43 -9.65 -14.81
CA PRO A 32 7.63 -10.84 -15.61
C PRO A 32 8.00 -10.50 -17.06
N TYR A 33 8.93 -11.23 -17.66
CA TYR A 33 9.32 -11.15 -19.08
C TYR A 33 10.02 -9.86 -19.55
N LEU A 34 9.65 -8.69 -19.04
CA LEU A 34 10.22 -7.40 -19.42
C LEU A 34 10.79 -6.69 -18.20
N HIS A 35 12.12 -6.65 -18.13
CA HIS A 35 12.85 -5.92 -17.10
C HIS A 35 12.84 -4.42 -17.37
N PHE A 36 12.91 -3.63 -16.30
CA PHE A 36 13.11 -2.19 -16.41
C PHE A 36 14.45 -1.89 -17.10
N PRO A 37 14.56 -0.77 -17.84
CA PRO A 37 15.80 -0.39 -18.48
C PRO A 37 16.94 -0.21 -17.46
N PRO A 38 18.17 -0.67 -17.76
CA PRO A 38 19.30 -0.58 -16.83
C PRO A 38 19.80 0.85 -16.59
N THR A 39 19.37 1.80 -17.43
CA THR A 39 19.71 3.23 -17.31
C THR A 39 18.79 4.00 -16.34
N TRP A 40 17.75 3.34 -15.82
CA TRP A 40 16.79 3.99 -14.94
C TRP A 40 17.37 4.24 -13.54
N PRO A 41 16.84 5.25 -12.82
CA PRO A 41 17.26 5.50 -11.45
C PRO A 41 16.99 4.27 -10.58
N LYS A 42 17.83 4.11 -9.55
CA LYS A 42 17.72 3.01 -8.60
C LYS A 42 16.37 2.94 -7.90
N TYR A 43 15.78 4.10 -7.58
CA TYR A 43 14.44 4.25 -7.04
C TYR A 43 13.58 4.91 -8.11
N ILE A 44 12.52 4.22 -8.54
CA ILE A 44 11.73 4.63 -9.71
C ILE A 44 10.66 5.64 -9.29
N PRO A 45 10.62 6.86 -9.85
CA PRO A 45 9.55 7.82 -9.61
C PRO A 45 8.20 7.31 -10.14
N LYS A 46 7.08 7.76 -9.52
CA LYS A 46 5.71 7.33 -9.86
C LYS A 46 5.38 7.42 -11.35
N ASP A 47 5.86 8.48 -12.02
CA ASP A 47 5.51 8.75 -13.42
C ASP A 47 6.24 7.80 -14.37
N MET A 48 7.50 7.48 -14.07
CA MET A 48 8.26 6.46 -14.81
C MET A 48 7.60 5.09 -14.66
N LEU A 49 7.14 4.74 -13.46
CA LEU A 49 6.45 3.48 -13.21
C LEU A 49 5.11 3.40 -13.94
N GLY A 50 4.31 4.47 -13.89
CA GLY A 50 3.04 4.56 -14.61
C GLY A 50 3.23 4.44 -16.13
N ASN A 51 4.25 5.09 -16.69
CA ASN A 51 4.59 4.96 -18.11
C ASN A 51 5.07 3.54 -18.46
N TRP A 52 5.83 2.88 -17.58
CA TRP A 52 6.26 1.50 -17.79
C TRP A 52 5.08 0.53 -17.85
N PHE A 53 4.09 0.68 -16.97
CA PHE A 53 2.92 -0.21 -16.98
C PHE A 53 2.07 -0.06 -18.24
N GLU A 54 1.92 1.17 -18.74
CA GLU A 54 1.25 1.42 -20.01
C GLU A 54 2.01 0.77 -21.17
N PHE A 55 3.34 0.95 -21.24
CA PHE A 55 4.20 0.29 -22.22
C PHE A 55 4.16 -1.24 -22.11
N TYR A 56 4.21 -1.79 -20.90
CA TYR A 56 4.18 -3.22 -20.66
C TYR A 56 2.87 -3.84 -21.17
N ALA A 57 1.73 -3.19 -20.91
CA ALA A 57 0.44 -3.65 -21.39
C ALA A 57 0.37 -3.67 -22.93
N ASP A 58 0.93 -2.64 -23.59
CA ASP A 58 1.02 -2.55 -25.05
C ASP A 58 1.95 -3.63 -25.62
N ALA A 59 3.19 -3.72 -25.13
CA ALA A 59 4.20 -4.66 -25.60
C ALA A 59 3.82 -6.13 -25.40
N MET A 60 3.00 -6.44 -24.37
CA MET A 60 2.52 -7.78 -24.08
C MET A 60 1.11 -8.05 -24.66
N GLU A 61 0.57 -7.14 -25.47
CA GLU A 61 -0.75 -7.22 -26.09
C GLU A 61 -1.89 -7.53 -25.10
N ILE A 62 -1.84 -6.92 -23.90
CA ILE A 62 -2.82 -7.15 -22.86
C ILE A 62 -4.11 -6.40 -23.19
N ASN A 63 -5.19 -7.15 -23.38
CA ASN A 63 -6.52 -6.59 -23.60
C ASN A 63 -7.02 -5.86 -22.35
N CYS A 64 -6.97 -4.52 -22.39
CA CYS A 64 -7.38 -3.63 -21.31
C CYS A 64 -8.57 -2.76 -21.75
N TRP A 65 -9.59 -2.68 -20.90
CA TRP A 65 -10.62 -1.64 -20.96
C TRP A 65 -10.33 -0.61 -19.87
N THR A 66 -9.75 0.51 -20.26
CA THR A 66 -9.59 1.69 -19.39
C THR A 66 -10.88 2.49 -19.32
N ASP A 67 -10.94 3.47 -18.41
CA ASP A 67 -12.13 4.28 -18.16
C ASP A 67 -13.36 3.38 -17.93
N THR A 68 -13.16 2.30 -17.16
CA THR A 68 -14.15 1.25 -16.94
C THR A 68 -14.12 0.80 -15.47
N GLU A 69 -15.20 1.03 -14.76
CA GLU A 69 -15.39 0.60 -13.38
C GLU A 69 -16.00 -0.80 -13.33
N PHE A 70 -15.46 -1.67 -12.47
CA PHE A 70 -16.14 -2.89 -12.03
C PHE A 70 -17.19 -2.51 -10.97
N ALA A 71 -18.47 -2.62 -11.33
CA ALA A 71 -19.56 -2.16 -10.46
C ALA A 71 -20.04 -3.25 -9.49
N ASN A 72 -20.35 -4.44 -10.01
CA ASN A 72 -20.75 -5.60 -9.22
C ASN A 72 -20.63 -6.88 -10.05
N ALA A 73 -20.79 -8.02 -9.38
CA ALA A 73 -20.98 -9.29 -10.07
C ALA A 73 -21.85 -10.25 -9.25
N THR A 74 -22.46 -11.20 -9.95
CA THR A 74 -23.21 -12.32 -9.36
C THR A 74 -22.66 -13.64 -9.91
N TRP A 75 -22.67 -14.68 -9.10
CA TRP A 75 -22.23 -16.01 -9.49
C TRP A 75 -23.43 -16.90 -9.82
N ASP A 76 -23.34 -17.64 -10.93
CA ASP A 76 -24.29 -18.68 -11.31
C ASP A 76 -23.68 -20.06 -11.03
N ASP A 77 -24.29 -20.80 -10.10
CA ASP A 77 -23.84 -22.14 -9.72
C ASP A 77 -24.16 -23.23 -10.76
N GLY A 78 -25.16 -23.01 -11.63
CA GLY A 78 -25.49 -23.94 -12.71
C GLY A 78 -24.51 -23.82 -13.88
N ASP A 79 -24.27 -22.58 -14.32
CA ASP A 79 -23.40 -22.30 -15.47
C ASP A 79 -21.90 -22.21 -15.11
N LYS A 80 -21.60 -22.13 -13.80
CA LYS A 80 -20.25 -21.95 -13.26
C LYS A 80 -19.57 -20.74 -13.87
N ARG A 81 -20.29 -19.61 -13.87
CA ARG A 81 -19.89 -18.35 -14.48
C ARG A 81 -20.34 -17.17 -13.64
N TRP A 82 -19.59 -16.09 -13.75
CA TRP A 82 -19.98 -14.78 -13.25
C TRP A 82 -20.86 -14.07 -14.26
N THR A 83 -21.75 -13.22 -13.77
CA THR A 83 -22.37 -12.12 -14.52
C THR A 83 -21.84 -10.84 -13.91
N VAL A 84 -21.03 -10.11 -14.67
CA VAL A 84 -20.30 -8.93 -14.21
C VAL A 84 -20.84 -7.68 -14.88
N LEU A 85 -21.20 -6.69 -14.07
CA LEU A 85 -21.59 -5.37 -14.54
C LEU A 85 -20.38 -4.44 -14.55
N LEU A 86 -20.08 -3.88 -15.72
CA LEU A 86 -19.05 -2.88 -15.94
C LEU A 86 -19.69 -1.55 -16.33
N LYS A 87 -19.21 -0.45 -15.76
CA LYS A 87 -19.61 0.92 -16.13
C LYS A 87 -18.48 1.61 -16.86
N ARG A 88 -18.73 2.07 -18.09
CA ARG A 88 -17.78 2.83 -18.90
C ARG A 88 -17.85 4.32 -18.52
N GLY A 89 -16.77 5.07 -18.69
CA GLY A 89 -16.76 6.52 -18.39
C GLY A 89 -17.63 7.37 -19.32
N ASP A 90 -18.12 6.81 -20.44
CA ASP A 90 -19.18 7.41 -21.25
C ASP A 90 -20.60 7.21 -20.65
N GLY A 91 -20.69 6.57 -19.48
CA GLY A 91 -21.94 6.25 -18.78
C GLY A 91 -22.63 4.98 -19.28
N THR A 92 -22.10 4.29 -20.29
CA THR A 92 -22.68 3.03 -20.77
C THR A 92 -22.35 1.87 -19.86
N GLU A 93 -23.28 0.91 -19.78
CA GLU A 93 -23.07 -0.34 -19.03
C GLU A 93 -22.78 -1.51 -19.98
N ARG A 94 -21.90 -2.41 -19.55
CA ARG A 94 -21.56 -3.65 -20.24
C ARG A 94 -21.67 -4.82 -19.29
N THR A 95 -22.30 -5.89 -19.74
CA THR A 95 -22.32 -7.16 -19.01
C THR A 95 -21.36 -8.15 -19.66
N VAL A 96 -20.52 -8.80 -18.86
CA VAL A 96 -19.60 -9.86 -19.33
C VAL A 96 -19.75 -11.10 -18.46
N HIS A 97 -19.48 -12.28 -19.03
CA HIS A 97 -19.72 -13.57 -18.38
C HIS A 97 -18.48 -14.48 -18.21
N PRO A 98 -17.46 -14.04 -17.44
CA PRO A 98 -16.24 -14.82 -17.26
C PRO A 98 -16.46 -16.00 -16.31
N ARG A 99 -15.67 -17.07 -16.47
CA ARG A 99 -15.58 -18.14 -15.46
C ARG A 99 -14.74 -17.73 -14.25
N HIS A 100 -13.79 -16.81 -14.44
CA HIS A 100 -12.86 -16.36 -13.41
C HIS A 100 -12.83 -14.84 -13.25
N LEU A 101 -12.84 -14.39 -12.00
CA LEU A 101 -12.62 -13.02 -11.56
C LEU A 101 -11.36 -12.93 -10.71
N VAL A 102 -10.41 -12.12 -11.15
CA VAL A 102 -9.14 -11.90 -10.45
C VAL A 102 -9.09 -10.45 -9.98
N PHE A 103 -9.11 -10.24 -8.65
CA PHE A 103 -8.97 -8.93 -8.06
C PHE A 103 -7.48 -8.58 -7.92
N ALA A 104 -7.03 -7.63 -8.73
CA ALA A 104 -5.64 -7.17 -8.84
C ALA A 104 -5.46 -5.69 -8.43
N ASN A 105 -6.32 -5.18 -7.55
CA ASN A 105 -6.37 -3.79 -7.12
C ASN A 105 -5.44 -3.45 -5.93
N GLY A 106 -4.53 -4.35 -5.56
CA GLY A 106 -3.59 -4.16 -4.46
C GLY A 106 -4.18 -4.41 -3.06
N VAL A 107 -3.34 -4.21 -2.04
CA VAL A 107 -3.72 -4.44 -0.62
C VAL A 107 -4.56 -3.31 -0.03
N SER A 108 -4.44 -2.13 -0.62
CA SER A 108 -5.08 -0.88 -0.23
C SER A 108 -6.16 -0.55 -1.25
N SER A 109 -7.42 -0.50 -0.80
CA SER A 109 -8.56 -0.21 -1.67
C SER A 109 -8.94 1.28 -1.62
N TYR A 110 -10.02 1.64 -0.93
CA TYR A 110 -10.52 3.00 -0.82
C TYR A 110 -9.82 3.78 0.29
N PRO A 111 -9.62 5.10 0.15
CA PRO A 111 -9.22 5.97 1.24
C PRO A 111 -10.06 5.75 2.48
N MET A 112 -9.40 5.64 3.63
CA MET A 112 -10.09 5.59 4.92
C MET A 112 -10.17 7.00 5.48
N THR A 113 -11.36 7.59 5.45
CA THR A 113 -11.66 8.86 6.12
C THR A 113 -12.38 8.55 7.43
N PRO A 114 -11.67 8.46 8.57
CA PRO A 114 -12.31 8.20 9.85
C PRO A 114 -13.16 9.40 10.29
N ASP A 115 -14.22 9.12 11.02
CA ASP A 115 -14.96 10.14 11.75
C ASP A 115 -14.10 10.65 12.91
N ILE A 116 -13.76 11.94 12.88
CA ILE A 116 -12.87 12.60 13.84
C ILE A 116 -13.62 13.81 14.37
N VAL A 117 -13.74 13.87 15.71
CA VAL A 117 -14.53 14.89 16.41
C VAL A 117 -14.15 16.31 15.99
N GLY A 118 -15.12 17.05 15.44
CA GLY A 118 -14.99 18.46 15.05
C GLY A 118 -14.19 18.69 13.77
N LEU A 119 -13.82 17.64 13.03
CA LEU A 119 -13.10 17.79 11.77
C LEU A 119 -13.97 18.45 10.70
N GLU A 120 -15.28 18.21 10.75
CA GLU A 120 -16.32 18.84 9.93
C GLU A 120 -16.48 20.35 10.19
N ASP A 121 -16.05 20.82 11.37
CA ASP A 121 -16.08 22.24 11.74
C ASP A 121 -14.86 23.02 11.23
N PHE A 122 -13.81 22.33 10.76
CA PHE A 122 -12.58 22.96 10.29
C PHE A 122 -12.82 23.75 9.00
N LYS A 123 -12.37 25.01 8.97
CA LYS A 123 -12.62 25.93 7.83
C LYS A 123 -11.53 25.90 6.76
N GLY A 124 -10.37 25.30 7.06
CA GLY A 124 -9.30 25.10 6.09
C GLY A 124 -9.54 23.86 5.22
N ASP A 125 -8.52 23.48 4.44
CA ASP A 125 -8.61 22.33 3.56
C ASP A 125 -8.46 21.02 4.35
N VAL A 126 -9.33 20.04 4.11
CA VAL A 126 -9.16 18.66 4.60
C VAL A 126 -8.98 17.73 3.40
N ILE A 127 -7.82 17.08 3.31
CA ILE A 127 -7.44 16.29 2.13
C ILE A 127 -6.88 14.94 2.58
N HIS A 128 -7.37 13.85 2.00
CA HIS A 128 -6.71 12.54 2.17
C HIS A 128 -5.43 12.50 1.33
N THR A 129 -4.39 11.79 1.79
CA THR A 129 -3.11 11.66 1.04
C THR A 129 -3.24 11.11 -0.39
N GLU A 130 -4.39 10.52 -0.75
CA GLU A 130 -4.71 10.17 -2.15
C GLU A 130 -4.96 11.38 -3.05
N GLY A 131 -5.57 12.44 -2.53
CA GLY A 131 -5.86 13.67 -3.25
C GLY A 131 -4.80 14.77 -3.07
N PHE A 132 -3.71 14.49 -2.34
CA PHE A 132 -2.61 15.43 -2.18
C PHE A 132 -1.68 15.35 -3.40
N ASP A 133 -1.30 16.52 -3.93
CA ASP A 133 -0.39 16.63 -5.08
C ASP A 133 0.98 17.17 -4.66
N SER A 134 1.04 18.43 -4.22
CA SER A 134 2.28 19.11 -3.81
C SER A 134 2.04 20.19 -2.77
N GLY A 135 2.97 20.33 -1.83
CA GLY A 135 3.00 21.31 -0.76
C GLY A 135 3.15 22.75 -1.24
N ALA A 136 3.51 22.97 -2.51
CA ALA A 136 3.66 24.31 -3.09
C ALA A 136 2.42 25.20 -2.89
N ALA A 137 1.21 24.62 -2.96
CA ALA A 137 -0.05 25.35 -2.78
C ALA A 137 -0.28 25.87 -1.33
N TRP A 138 0.52 25.39 -0.38
CA TRP A 138 0.42 25.75 1.04
C TRP A 138 1.66 26.44 1.60
N SER A 139 2.57 26.94 0.75
CA SER A 139 3.80 27.62 1.19
C SER A 139 3.51 28.72 2.23
N GLY A 140 4.26 28.71 3.34
CA GLY A 140 4.11 29.64 4.46
C GLY A 140 2.88 29.38 5.36
N LYS A 141 2.06 28.37 5.06
CA LYS A 141 0.90 27.97 5.87
C LYS A 141 1.28 26.91 6.91
N ARG A 142 0.29 26.43 7.66
CA ARG A 142 0.42 25.40 8.69
C ARG A 142 -0.38 24.15 8.31
N ALA A 143 0.24 22.99 8.45
CA ALA A 143 -0.37 21.71 8.11
C ALA A 143 -0.32 20.74 9.29
N LEU A 144 -1.46 20.11 9.59
CA LEU A 144 -1.56 18.97 10.50
C LEU A 144 -1.76 17.69 9.70
N ILE A 145 -0.92 16.67 9.92
CA ILE A 145 -1.00 15.40 9.22
C ILE A 145 -1.44 14.31 10.20
N ILE A 146 -2.61 13.74 10.01
CA ILE A 146 -3.14 12.68 10.87
C ILE A 146 -2.58 11.33 10.40
N GLY A 147 -1.55 10.84 11.10
CA GLY A 147 -0.84 9.60 10.80
C GLY A 147 0.67 9.77 10.83
N THR A 148 1.40 8.66 10.95
CA THR A 148 2.88 8.63 10.93
C THR A 148 3.45 7.49 10.07
N GLY A 149 2.63 6.87 9.21
CA GLY A 149 3.11 5.88 8.24
C GLY A 149 3.86 6.51 7.07
N SER A 150 4.28 5.69 6.09
CA SER A 150 5.02 6.16 4.90
C SER A 150 4.40 7.38 4.23
N SER A 151 3.12 7.34 3.84
CA SER A 151 2.48 8.47 3.15
C SER A 151 2.44 9.75 3.99
N ALA A 152 2.36 9.64 5.33
CA ALA A 152 2.39 10.82 6.20
C ALA A 152 3.76 11.51 6.15
N ASN A 153 4.84 10.72 6.15
CA ASN A 153 6.21 11.24 6.17
C ASN A 153 6.63 11.78 4.80
N ASP A 154 6.22 11.14 3.71
CA ASP A 154 6.47 11.64 2.34
C ASP A 154 5.81 13.01 2.15
N VAL A 155 4.54 13.13 2.53
CA VAL A 155 3.79 14.39 2.46
C VAL A 155 4.37 15.43 3.42
N ALA A 156 4.83 15.02 4.60
CA ALA A 156 5.46 15.93 5.55
C ALA A 156 6.78 16.51 5.01
N LEU A 157 7.60 15.68 4.36
CA LEU A 157 8.84 16.12 3.72
C LEU A 157 8.56 17.09 2.57
N ASP A 158 7.57 16.78 1.74
CA ASP A 158 7.17 17.63 0.63
C ASP A 158 6.65 19.00 1.11
N LEU A 159 5.72 19.01 2.08
CA LEU A 159 5.21 20.23 2.71
C LEU A 159 6.33 21.05 3.37
N HIS A 160 7.20 20.40 4.16
CA HIS A 160 8.33 21.07 4.80
C HIS A 160 9.28 21.70 3.76
N SER A 161 9.59 21.00 2.67
CA SER A 161 10.46 21.51 1.60
C SER A 161 9.89 22.76 0.88
N HIS A 162 8.56 22.94 0.92
CA HIS A 162 7.86 24.11 0.39
C HIS A 162 7.63 25.22 1.43
N GLY A 163 8.25 25.11 2.61
CA GLY A 163 8.15 26.10 3.68
C GLY A 163 6.83 26.07 4.45
N VAL A 164 6.15 24.91 4.48
CA VAL A 164 4.92 24.73 5.27
C VAL A 164 5.28 24.27 6.68
N HIS A 165 4.73 24.94 7.70
CA HIS A 165 4.87 24.55 9.10
C HIS A 165 4.09 23.26 9.35
N THR A 166 4.79 22.14 9.40
CA THR A 166 4.19 20.82 9.34
C THR A 166 4.28 20.12 10.69
N THR A 167 3.18 19.51 11.14
CA THR A 167 3.15 18.66 12.35
C THR A 167 2.46 17.34 12.05
N LEU A 168 3.12 16.22 12.35
CA LEU A 168 2.50 14.90 12.31
C LEU A 168 1.77 14.62 13.63
N ILE A 169 0.60 14.02 13.52
CA ILE A 169 -0.24 13.60 14.64
C ILE A 169 -0.18 12.07 14.72
N GLN A 170 0.37 11.57 15.82
CA GLN A 170 0.55 10.15 16.06
C GLN A 170 -0.50 9.62 17.03
N ARG A 171 -1.28 8.64 16.58
CA ARG A 171 -2.26 7.93 17.42
C ARG A 171 -1.63 6.75 18.17
N GLY A 172 -0.99 5.84 17.43
CA GLY A 172 -0.35 4.64 17.94
C GLY A 172 1.10 4.55 17.50
N SER A 173 1.77 3.46 17.88
CA SER A 173 3.15 3.25 17.49
C SER A 173 3.30 2.97 15.99
N THR A 174 4.46 3.36 15.46
CA THR A 174 4.85 3.09 14.06
C THR A 174 6.23 2.44 14.03
N THR A 175 6.41 1.45 13.15
CA THR A 175 7.75 0.92 12.87
C THR A 175 8.48 1.84 11.92
N VAL A 176 9.53 2.50 12.41
CA VAL A 176 10.39 3.36 11.60
C VAL A 176 11.75 2.70 11.48
N VAL A 177 12.22 2.54 10.24
CA VAL A 177 13.59 2.15 9.89
C VAL A 177 14.08 3.04 8.77
N SER A 178 15.38 3.29 8.66
CA SER A 178 15.94 4.06 7.55
C SER A 178 15.78 3.32 6.23
N ILE A 179 15.55 4.03 5.11
CA ILE A 179 15.65 3.43 3.77
C ILE A 179 17.07 2.87 3.57
N ASN A 180 18.08 3.64 4.00
CA ASN A 180 19.47 3.26 3.94
C ASN A 180 20.12 3.53 5.32
N PRO A 181 20.74 2.52 5.98
CA PRO A 181 21.01 1.17 5.47
C PRO A 181 19.90 0.13 5.70
N SER A 182 18.93 0.39 6.59
CA SER A 182 18.15 -0.68 7.21
C SER A 182 17.19 -1.41 6.27
N ALA A 183 16.31 -0.69 5.56
CA ALA A 183 15.32 -1.32 4.67
C ALA A 183 15.99 -2.18 3.59
N ARG A 184 17.22 -1.83 3.19
CA ARG A 184 17.99 -2.54 2.17
C ARG A 184 18.36 -3.97 2.57
N LEU A 185 18.38 -4.27 3.86
CA LEU A 185 18.65 -5.64 4.33
C LEU A 185 17.55 -6.62 3.87
N ASN A 186 16.33 -6.14 3.66
CA ASN A 186 15.22 -6.98 3.16
C ASN A 186 15.30 -7.25 1.66
N GLU A 187 15.98 -6.41 0.88
CA GLU A 187 16.19 -6.63 -0.56
C GLU A 187 17.55 -7.28 -0.86
N ALA A 188 18.41 -7.47 0.14
CA ALA A 188 19.79 -7.90 -0.03
C ALA A 188 19.91 -9.19 -0.86
N ILE A 189 19.01 -10.15 -0.63
CA ILE A 189 19.01 -11.44 -1.34
C ILE A 189 18.91 -11.28 -2.87
N TRP A 190 18.19 -10.29 -3.37
CA TRP A 190 18.08 -10.04 -4.82
C TRP A 190 19.33 -9.40 -5.43
N ASN A 191 20.29 -8.95 -4.61
CA ASN A 191 21.58 -8.45 -5.09
C ASN A 191 22.68 -9.52 -5.03
N GLU A 192 22.40 -10.71 -4.46
CA GLU A 192 23.37 -11.82 -4.34
C GLU A 192 23.37 -12.75 -5.57
N PHE A 193 22.42 -12.58 -6.49
CA PHE A 193 22.26 -13.41 -7.69
C PHE A 193 22.28 -12.56 -8.95
N ASP A 194 22.94 -13.07 -10.00
CA ASP A 194 22.92 -12.44 -11.33
C ASP A 194 21.55 -12.64 -12.02
N ALA A 195 20.93 -13.81 -11.82
CA ALA A 195 19.63 -14.15 -12.35
C ALA A 195 18.53 -13.86 -11.32
N LEU A 196 17.56 -13.02 -11.71
CA LEU A 196 16.43 -12.65 -10.85
C LEU A 196 15.61 -13.87 -10.41
N ASP A 197 15.46 -14.86 -11.30
CA ASP A 197 14.70 -16.08 -11.06
C ASP A 197 15.30 -16.94 -9.94
N ASP A 198 16.63 -16.92 -9.76
CA ASP A 198 17.29 -17.64 -8.68
C ASP A 198 16.98 -17.01 -7.32
N ALA A 199 17.03 -15.68 -7.23
CA ALA A 199 16.65 -14.94 -6.03
C ALA A 199 15.17 -15.16 -5.68
N ASP A 200 14.30 -15.11 -6.69
CA ASP A 200 12.87 -15.37 -6.54
C ASP A 200 12.59 -16.79 -6.04
N LEU A 201 13.30 -17.80 -6.57
CA LEU A 201 13.16 -19.19 -6.14
C LEU A 201 13.60 -19.39 -4.68
N VAL A 202 14.72 -18.78 -4.27
CA VAL A 202 15.19 -18.84 -2.88
C VAL A 202 14.15 -18.25 -1.93
N VAL A 203 13.57 -17.11 -2.29
CA VAL A 203 12.55 -16.44 -1.48
C VAL A 203 11.26 -17.26 -1.41
N ALA A 204 10.84 -17.84 -2.54
CA ALA A 204 9.63 -18.66 -2.62
C ALA A 204 9.76 -20.01 -1.89
N ALA A 205 10.98 -20.55 -1.76
CA ALA A 205 11.23 -21.83 -1.09
C ALA A 205 11.20 -21.74 0.46
N ALA A 206 11.22 -20.53 1.02
CA ALA A 206 11.29 -20.33 2.46
C ALA A 206 9.95 -20.60 3.15
N THR A 207 9.93 -21.49 4.13
CA THR A 207 8.73 -21.75 4.95
C THR A 207 8.43 -20.58 5.89
N HIS A 208 7.16 -20.38 6.24
CA HIS A 208 6.74 -19.30 7.14
C HIS A 208 7.53 -19.23 8.47
N PRO A 209 7.75 -20.34 9.21
CA PRO A 209 8.56 -20.29 10.43
C PRO A 209 10.02 -19.86 10.21
N MET A 210 10.61 -20.21 9.05
CA MET A 210 11.95 -19.77 8.69
C MET A 210 11.96 -18.28 8.33
N ILE A 211 10.97 -17.83 7.56
CA ILE A 211 10.76 -16.41 7.22
C ILE A 211 10.71 -15.58 8.51
N LEU A 212 9.91 -15.95 9.51
CA LEU A 212 9.81 -15.19 10.76
C LEU A 212 11.16 -15.11 11.51
N LYS A 213 11.91 -16.23 11.58
CA LYS A 213 13.24 -16.25 12.21
C LYS A 213 14.23 -15.34 11.48
N ALA A 214 14.25 -15.39 10.15
CA ALA A 214 15.12 -14.57 9.32
C ALA A 214 14.80 -13.07 9.49
N TYR A 215 13.53 -12.67 9.38
CA TYR A 215 13.14 -11.29 9.54
C TYR A 215 13.36 -10.76 10.96
N LYS A 216 13.23 -11.59 12.00
CA LYS A 216 13.61 -11.20 13.36
C LYS A 216 15.11 -10.89 13.48
N ALA A 217 15.97 -11.73 12.87
CA ALA A 217 17.41 -11.48 12.85
C ALA A 217 17.76 -10.19 12.08
N VAL A 218 17.11 -9.98 10.93
CA VAL A 218 17.27 -8.74 10.13
C VAL A 218 16.78 -7.51 10.91
N ALA A 219 15.61 -7.58 11.56
CA ALA A 219 15.07 -6.49 12.35
C ALA A 219 15.99 -6.10 13.51
N LYS A 220 16.63 -7.07 14.18
CA LYS A 220 17.66 -6.78 15.20
C LYS A 220 18.80 -5.97 14.60
N ARG A 221 19.28 -6.33 13.41
CA ARG A 221 20.34 -5.58 12.73
C ARG A 221 19.89 -4.17 12.34
N MET A 222 18.64 -3.99 11.90
CA MET A 222 18.08 -2.66 11.62
C MET A 222 18.10 -1.77 12.87
N VAL A 223 17.71 -2.31 14.05
CA VAL A 223 17.75 -1.56 15.31
C VAL A 223 19.16 -1.11 15.67
N GLU A 224 20.17 -1.94 15.42
CA GLU A 224 21.58 -1.57 15.66
C GLU A 224 22.03 -0.44 14.73
N LEU A 225 21.66 -0.50 13.45
CA LEU A 225 22.04 0.50 12.45
C LEU A 225 21.32 1.83 12.65
N ASP A 226 20.05 1.78 13.07
CA ASP A 226 19.19 2.95 13.25
C ASP A 226 19.11 3.45 14.69
N LYS A 227 20.02 2.98 15.57
CA LYS A 227 19.96 3.25 17.01
C LYS A 227 19.78 4.73 17.33
N ASP A 228 20.58 5.60 16.74
CA ASP A 228 20.54 7.04 17.01
C ASP A 228 19.24 7.69 16.53
N MET A 229 18.71 7.26 15.37
CA MET A 229 17.41 7.72 14.87
C MET A 229 16.29 7.28 15.79
N ILE A 230 16.28 6.00 16.20
CA ILE A 230 15.24 5.43 17.06
C ILE A 230 15.26 6.08 18.44
N ASP A 231 16.45 6.24 19.05
CA ASP A 231 16.61 6.89 20.34
C ASP A 231 16.23 8.38 20.27
N GLY A 232 16.60 9.05 19.17
CA GLY A 232 16.20 10.44 18.89
C GLY A 232 14.68 10.60 18.82
N LEU A 233 14.00 9.76 18.03
CA LEU A 233 12.53 9.75 17.92
C LEU A 233 11.88 9.50 19.28
N LYS A 234 12.37 8.53 20.05
CA LYS A 234 11.85 8.26 21.40
C LYS A 234 12.05 9.44 22.34
N SER A 235 13.16 10.18 22.22
CA SER A 235 13.43 11.33 23.09
C SER A 235 12.45 12.50 22.90
N ILE A 236 11.86 12.63 21.70
CA ILE A 236 10.78 13.60 21.42
C ILE A 236 9.37 13.03 21.67
N GLY A 237 9.27 11.84 22.27
CA GLY A 237 7.99 11.20 22.60
C GLY A 237 7.33 10.41 21.47
N PHE A 238 8.04 10.11 20.38
CA PHE A 238 7.51 9.27 19.31
C PHE A 238 7.29 7.83 19.80
N LYS A 239 6.07 7.32 19.62
CA LYS A 239 5.71 5.93 19.90
C LYS A 239 6.31 5.02 18.82
N HIS A 240 7.42 4.36 19.12
CA HIS A 240 8.14 3.46 18.18
C HIS A 240 7.95 1.98 18.56
N ASP A 241 7.85 1.10 17.56
CA ASP A 241 7.86 -0.36 17.73
C ASP A 241 8.58 -1.06 16.57
N MET A 242 8.95 -2.34 16.72
CA MET A 242 9.62 -3.15 15.67
C MET A 242 8.72 -4.26 15.10
N GLY A 243 7.41 -4.03 15.04
CA GLY A 243 6.42 -5.03 14.64
C GLY A 243 6.20 -6.11 15.70
N GLU A 244 5.15 -6.91 15.52
CA GLU A 244 4.86 -7.99 16.45
C GLU A 244 5.98 -9.03 16.41
N ASP A 245 6.34 -9.52 17.60
CA ASP A 245 7.46 -10.45 17.82
C ASP A 245 8.83 -9.91 17.36
N GLU A 246 8.95 -8.59 17.14
CA GLU A 246 10.16 -7.90 16.68
C GLU A 246 10.63 -8.34 15.29
N THR A 247 9.67 -8.58 14.39
CA THR A 247 9.92 -9.08 13.03
C THR A 247 10.06 -7.98 11.98
N GLY A 248 10.06 -6.72 12.41
CA GLY A 248 10.29 -5.56 11.56
C GLY A 248 9.11 -5.20 10.65
N HIS A 249 9.34 -4.20 9.80
CA HIS A 249 8.30 -3.62 8.95
C HIS A 249 7.76 -4.59 7.90
N GLN A 250 8.57 -5.51 7.38
CA GLN A 250 8.16 -6.41 6.30
C GLN A 250 7.11 -7.41 6.75
N ILE A 251 7.30 -8.04 7.92
CA ILE A 251 6.31 -8.97 8.47
C ILE A 251 5.07 -8.21 8.96
N LYS A 252 5.24 -7.00 9.52
CA LYS A 252 4.11 -6.12 9.83
C LYS A 252 3.27 -5.82 8.58
N TYR A 253 3.90 -5.54 7.43
CA TYR A 253 3.22 -5.33 6.16
C TYR A 253 2.42 -6.58 5.73
N TYR A 254 3.02 -7.76 5.77
CA TYR A 254 2.29 -8.99 5.41
C TYR A 254 1.16 -9.33 6.38
N ARG A 255 1.28 -8.97 7.67
CA ARG A 255 0.22 -9.18 8.68
C ARG A 255 -0.92 -8.16 8.57
N ARG A 256 -0.61 -6.88 8.32
CA ARG A 256 -1.57 -5.75 8.47
C ARG A 256 -1.79 -4.90 7.23
N GLY A 257 -0.87 -4.92 6.27
CA GLY A 257 -0.87 -4.07 5.08
C GLY A 257 -0.32 -2.65 5.29
N GLY A 258 0.25 -2.34 6.46
CA GLY A 258 0.78 -1.00 6.77
C GLY A 258 1.31 -0.86 8.19
N GLY A 259 1.43 0.39 8.68
CA GLY A 259 1.88 0.69 10.05
C GLY A 259 3.40 0.83 10.22
N TYR A 260 4.10 1.16 9.13
CA TYR A 260 5.53 1.43 9.12
C TYR A 260 5.85 2.70 8.30
N ASN A 261 7.06 3.20 8.49
CA ASN A 261 7.69 4.23 7.68
C ASN A 261 9.10 3.75 7.30
N LEU A 262 9.47 3.93 6.03
CA LEU A 262 10.85 3.77 5.58
C LEU A 262 11.41 5.18 5.49
N ASP A 263 12.20 5.57 6.49
CA ASP A 263 12.58 6.97 6.68
C ASP A 263 13.55 7.44 5.58
N ALA A 264 13.14 8.53 4.92
CA ALA A 264 13.89 9.24 3.90
C ALA A 264 14.46 10.59 4.41
N GLY A 265 14.45 10.84 5.73
CA GLY A 265 14.93 12.07 6.34
C GLY A 265 13.91 12.78 7.25
N SER A 266 12.64 12.38 7.23
CA SER A 266 11.58 12.96 8.06
C SER A 266 11.90 12.87 9.55
N SER A 267 12.49 11.76 9.99
CA SER A 267 12.82 11.53 11.40
C SER A 267 13.86 12.51 11.91
N ALA A 268 14.88 12.81 11.11
CA ALA A 268 15.90 13.79 11.48
C ALA A 268 15.31 15.20 11.65
N LEU A 269 14.36 15.59 10.80
CA LEU A 269 13.66 16.87 10.91
C LEU A 269 12.74 16.92 12.13
N MET A 270 12.05 15.82 12.45
CA MET A 270 11.25 15.72 13.67
C MET A 270 12.12 15.85 14.93
N ILE A 271 13.26 15.17 14.97
CA ILE A 271 14.20 15.22 16.11
C ILE A 271 14.74 16.64 16.34
N LYS A 272 14.97 17.39 15.26
CA LYS A 272 15.41 18.80 15.33
C LYS A 272 14.27 19.78 15.67
N GLY A 273 13.02 19.33 15.65
CA GLY A 273 11.84 20.19 15.82
C GLY A 273 11.48 21.02 14.59
N GLU A 274 12.05 20.71 13.42
CA GLU A 274 11.70 21.36 12.14
C GLU A 274 10.37 20.83 11.58
N ILE A 275 10.04 19.58 11.88
CA ILE A 275 8.71 18.99 11.70
C ILE A 275 8.15 18.66 13.09
N GLY A 276 6.94 19.15 13.40
CA GLY A 276 6.30 18.92 14.68
C GLY A 276 5.81 17.48 14.87
N LEU A 277 5.72 17.06 16.13
CA LEU A 277 5.07 15.81 16.54
C LEU A 277 4.03 16.12 17.62
N LEU A 278 2.79 15.71 17.39
CA LEU A 278 1.68 15.82 18.33
C LEU A 278 1.10 14.42 18.59
N GLN A 279 0.70 14.14 19.83
CA GLN A 279 0.01 12.90 20.17
C GLN A 279 -1.49 13.10 20.01
N PHE A 280 -2.17 12.18 19.33
CA PHE A 280 -3.60 12.30 19.05
C PHE A 280 -4.44 12.35 20.35
N ASP A 281 -4.00 11.64 21.40
CA ASP A 281 -4.64 11.64 22.73
C ASP A 281 -4.59 12.99 23.46
N ARG A 282 -3.81 13.96 22.96
CA ARG A 282 -3.78 15.33 23.46
C ARG A 282 -4.81 16.24 22.77
N ILE A 283 -5.42 15.79 21.68
CA ILE A 283 -6.43 16.56 20.94
C ILE A 283 -7.80 16.25 21.54
N ASP A 284 -8.50 17.28 22.00
CA ASP A 284 -9.89 17.18 22.43
C ASP A 284 -10.81 17.09 21.20
N ARG A 285 -10.69 18.06 20.29
CA ARG A 285 -11.42 18.12 19.03
C ARG A 285 -10.75 19.03 18.01
N PHE A 286 -11.13 18.89 16.75
CA PHE A 286 -10.85 19.92 15.76
C PHE A 286 -11.88 21.05 15.86
N THR A 287 -11.49 22.22 15.40
CA THR A 287 -12.23 23.49 15.47
C THR A 287 -12.06 24.22 14.15
N ALA A 288 -12.75 25.35 13.97
CA ALA A 288 -12.65 26.17 12.77
C ALA A 288 -11.20 26.53 12.36
N ASP A 289 -10.29 26.71 13.32
CA ASP A 289 -8.95 27.26 13.09
C ASP A 289 -7.80 26.24 13.35
N GLY A 290 -8.11 24.99 13.68
CA GLY A 290 -7.12 23.95 13.96
C GLY A 290 -7.55 22.93 15.02
N ALA A 291 -6.59 22.35 15.73
CA ALA A 291 -6.84 21.35 16.78
C ALA A 291 -6.84 21.99 18.18
N LEU A 292 -7.94 21.85 18.91
CA LEU A 292 -8.01 22.19 20.34
C LEU A 292 -7.44 21.03 21.16
N LEU A 293 -6.47 21.33 22.01
CA LEU A 293 -5.88 20.35 22.91
C LEU A 293 -6.67 20.26 24.22
N VAL A 294 -6.52 19.13 24.91
CA VAL A 294 -7.16 18.86 26.21
C VAL A 294 -6.75 19.84 27.31
N ASP A 295 -5.60 20.51 27.16
CA ASP A 295 -5.12 21.56 28.08
C ASP A 295 -5.68 22.96 27.75
N GLY A 296 -6.54 23.06 26.74
CA GLY A 296 -7.17 24.30 26.29
C GLY A 296 -6.35 25.11 25.29
N THR A 297 -5.13 24.68 24.93
CA THR A 297 -4.34 25.33 23.88
C THR A 297 -4.82 24.92 22.49
N THR A 298 -4.70 25.82 21.50
CA THR A 298 -5.03 25.52 20.10
C THR A 298 -3.76 25.41 19.28
N VAL A 299 -3.62 24.31 18.54
CA VAL A 299 -2.61 24.14 17.49
C VAL A 299 -3.26 24.55 16.16
N PRO A 300 -2.90 25.72 15.62
CA PRO A 300 -3.64 26.25 14.49
C PRO A 300 -3.17 25.63 13.16
N ALA A 301 -4.08 25.49 12.22
CA ALA A 301 -3.84 24.84 10.93
C ALA A 301 -4.62 25.53 9.81
N ASP A 302 -4.05 25.49 8.61
CA ASP A 302 -4.72 25.94 7.38
C ASP A 302 -5.04 24.73 6.47
N LEU A 303 -4.37 23.60 6.72
CA LEU A 303 -4.51 22.33 6.02
C LEU A 303 -4.50 21.17 7.04
N ILE A 304 -5.42 20.22 6.87
CA ILE A 304 -5.39 18.92 7.54
C ILE A 304 -5.24 17.83 6.47
N ILE A 305 -4.17 17.05 6.59
CA ILE A 305 -3.95 15.87 5.75
C ILE A 305 -4.37 14.61 6.51
N LEU A 306 -5.27 13.84 5.92
CA LEU A 306 -5.63 12.50 6.39
C LEU A 306 -4.66 11.48 5.78
N ALA A 307 -3.64 11.10 6.55
CA ALA A 307 -2.71 10.01 6.25
C ALA A 307 -3.14 8.73 6.99
N THR A 308 -4.45 8.46 6.93
CA THR A 308 -5.18 7.48 7.74
C THR A 308 -5.27 6.09 7.09
N GLY A 309 -4.63 5.91 5.94
CA GLY A 309 -4.54 4.64 5.24
C GLY A 309 -5.76 4.34 4.37
N TYR A 310 -5.93 3.07 4.05
CA TYR A 310 -6.96 2.59 3.13
C TYR A 310 -7.71 1.43 3.75
N PHE A 311 -8.93 1.21 3.29
CA PHE A 311 -9.64 -0.03 3.58
C PHE A 311 -8.90 -1.24 2.96
N PRO A 312 -8.91 -2.40 3.63
CA PRO A 312 -8.31 -3.62 3.09
C PRO A 312 -9.04 -4.06 1.81
N GLN A 313 -8.37 -4.86 0.96
CA GLN A 313 -8.93 -5.35 -0.31
C GLN A 313 -10.32 -6.00 -0.17
N VAL A 314 -10.60 -6.68 0.95
CA VAL A 314 -11.90 -7.32 1.24
C VAL A 314 -13.07 -6.32 1.29
N GLU A 315 -12.82 -5.04 1.58
CA GLU A 315 -13.87 -4.01 1.55
C GLU A 315 -14.45 -3.81 0.16
N LEU A 316 -13.61 -3.92 -0.88
CA LEU A 316 -14.10 -3.87 -2.26
C LEU A 316 -15.07 -5.02 -2.53
N ILE A 317 -14.73 -6.22 -2.05
CA ILE A 317 -15.60 -7.40 -2.18
C ILE A 317 -16.91 -7.20 -1.44
N ARG A 318 -16.87 -6.66 -0.22
CA ARG A 318 -18.08 -6.35 0.55
C ARG A 318 -19.01 -5.41 -0.23
N ARG A 319 -18.46 -4.35 -0.83
CA ARG A 319 -19.23 -3.35 -1.58
C ARG A 319 -19.79 -3.89 -2.90
N ALA A 320 -18.98 -4.65 -3.64
CA ALA A 320 -19.34 -5.09 -4.98
C ALA A 320 -20.11 -6.43 -5.03
N LEU A 321 -19.82 -7.35 -4.10
CA LEU A 321 -20.37 -8.72 -4.07
C LEU A 321 -21.20 -9.02 -2.80
N GLY A 322 -21.24 -8.10 -1.83
CA GLY A 322 -22.04 -8.21 -0.61
C GLY A 322 -21.37 -8.98 0.53
N GLN A 323 -21.95 -8.86 1.73
CA GLN A 323 -21.40 -9.47 2.95
C GLN A 323 -21.40 -11.01 2.90
N ALA A 324 -22.41 -11.63 2.29
CA ALA A 324 -22.47 -13.08 2.13
C ALA A 324 -21.27 -13.64 1.35
N MET A 325 -20.76 -12.89 0.37
CA MET A 325 -19.55 -13.29 -0.37
C MET A 325 -18.31 -13.19 0.53
N VAL A 326 -18.18 -12.12 1.32
CA VAL A 326 -17.09 -11.95 2.30
C VAL A 326 -17.08 -13.08 3.31
N ASP A 327 -18.25 -13.45 3.85
CA ASP A 327 -18.39 -14.55 4.81
C ASP A 327 -18.01 -15.90 4.19
N ARG A 328 -18.35 -16.11 2.91
CA ARG A 328 -17.99 -17.32 2.16
C ARG A 328 -16.47 -17.43 1.96
N ILE A 329 -15.80 -16.37 1.51
CA ILE A 329 -14.38 -16.43 1.15
C ILE A 329 -13.46 -16.33 2.36
N GLY A 330 -13.90 -15.64 3.42
CA GLY A 330 -13.08 -15.35 4.59
C GLY A 330 -12.07 -14.21 4.38
N PRO A 331 -10.99 -14.16 5.19
CA PRO A 331 -10.01 -13.09 5.15
C PRO A 331 -9.31 -12.98 3.79
N VAL A 332 -8.99 -11.77 3.35
CA VAL A 332 -8.14 -11.51 2.18
C VAL A 332 -6.96 -10.69 2.68
N TRP A 333 -5.74 -11.14 2.40
CA TRP A 333 -4.49 -10.64 3.00
C TRP A 333 -4.33 -11.00 4.49
N GLY A 334 -3.11 -10.83 5.02
CA GLY A 334 -2.73 -11.33 6.34
C GLY A 334 -2.34 -12.81 6.31
N TYR A 335 -1.48 -13.23 7.25
CA TYR A 335 -1.13 -14.64 7.39
C TYR A 335 -2.28 -15.43 8.05
N GLY A 336 -2.63 -16.55 7.45
CA GLY A 336 -3.53 -17.55 8.01
C GLY A 336 -2.85 -18.45 9.03
N PRO A 337 -3.60 -19.36 9.68
CA PRO A 337 -3.07 -20.33 10.64
C PRO A 337 -2.07 -21.32 10.01
N ASP A 338 -2.14 -21.50 8.69
CA ASP A 338 -1.24 -22.31 7.88
C ASP A 338 0.11 -21.61 7.59
N GLY A 339 0.24 -20.32 7.94
CA GLY A 339 1.40 -19.50 7.64
C GLY A 339 1.41 -18.92 6.22
N GLU A 340 0.37 -19.18 5.44
CA GLU A 340 0.21 -18.64 4.08
C GLU A 340 -0.61 -17.34 4.09
N LEU A 341 -0.47 -16.52 3.06
CA LEU A 341 -1.33 -15.35 2.91
C LEU A 341 -2.78 -15.79 2.63
N ASN A 342 -3.73 -15.20 3.35
CA ASN A 342 -5.14 -15.52 3.19
C ASN A 342 -5.63 -15.15 1.78
N ASN A 343 -6.17 -16.15 1.08
CA ASN A 343 -6.75 -16.07 -0.27
C ASN A 343 -5.86 -15.48 -1.38
N MET A 344 -4.56 -15.23 -1.12
CA MET A 344 -3.67 -14.59 -2.09
C MET A 344 -3.02 -15.65 -2.98
N TYR A 345 -3.12 -15.48 -4.29
CA TYR A 345 -2.50 -16.36 -5.30
C TYR A 345 -2.98 -17.82 -5.30
N LYS A 346 -4.12 -18.11 -4.66
CA LYS A 346 -4.67 -19.46 -4.51
C LYS A 346 -6.18 -19.49 -4.76
N ARG A 347 -6.71 -20.71 -4.99
CA ARG A 347 -8.15 -20.96 -5.04
C ARG A 347 -8.81 -20.48 -3.74
N THR A 348 -9.97 -19.86 -3.85
CA THR A 348 -10.78 -19.41 -2.70
C THR A 348 -11.98 -20.35 -2.52
N ALA A 349 -12.68 -20.21 -1.39
CA ALA A 349 -13.92 -20.96 -1.15
C ALA A 349 -15.06 -20.60 -2.12
N GLN A 350 -14.95 -19.47 -2.83
CA GLN A 350 -15.82 -19.15 -3.95
C GLN A 350 -15.15 -19.59 -5.26
N GLU A 351 -15.77 -20.55 -5.94
CA GLU A 351 -15.31 -20.97 -7.27
C GLU A 351 -15.21 -19.78 -8.23
N GLY A 352 -14.10 -19.74 -8.97
CA GLY A 352 -13.85 -18.70 -9.95
C GLY A 352 -13.49 -17.32 -9.38
N LEU A 353 -13.30 -17.16 -8.07
CA LEU A 353 -12.83 -15.91 -7.46
C LEU A 353 -11.39 -16.03 -6.98
N TRP A 354 -10.56 -15.04 -7.31
CA TRP A 354 -9.12 -15.04 -7.06
C TRP A 354 -8.61 -13.66 -6.63
N PHE A 355 -7.49 -13.64 -5.90
CA PHE A 355 -6.84 -12.41 -5.46
C PHE A 355 -5.35 -12.40 -5.77
N ILE A 356 -4.86 -11.23 -6.16
CA ILE A 356 -3.44 -10.88 -6.30
C ILE A 356 -3.21 -9.48 -5.77
N ALA A 357 -2.24 -9.34 -4.87
CA ALA A 357 -1.86 -8.08 -4.26
C ALA A 357 -0.47 -8.18 -3.64
N GLY A 358 0.21 -7.07 -3.44
CA GLY A 358 1.55 -7.03 -2.83
C GLY A 358 2.49 -6.10 -3.60
N GLY A 359 3.78 -6.16 -3.28
CA GLY A 359 4.83 -5.53 -4.07
C GLY A 359 5.07 -6.22 -5.41
N LEU A 360 5.90 -5.62 -6.27
CA LEU A 360 6.17 -6.17 -7.60
C LEU A 360 6.82 -7.56 -7.56
N ALA A 361 7.71 -7.83 -6.61
CA ALA A 361 8.35 -9.13 -6.46
C ALA A 361 7.36 -10.29 -6.15
N PRO A 362 6.54 -10.24 -5.07
CA PRO A 362 5.59 -11.33 -4.81
C PRO A 362 4.55 -11.47 -5.94
N CYS A 363 4.15 -10.37 -6.59
CA CYS A 363 3.27 -10.43 -7.76
C CYS A 363 3.94 -11.09 -8.98
N ARG A 364 5.20 -10.77 -9.28
CA ARG A 364 5.99 -11.41 -10.34
C ARG A 364 6.09 -12.91 -10.10
N ILE A 365 6.49 -13.31 -8.89
CA ILE A 365 6.66 -14.72 -8.49
C ILE A 365 5.33 -15.48 -8.61
N ASN A 366 4.26 -14.94 -8.03
CA ASN A 366 3.04 -15.72 -7.80
C ASN A 366 1.97 -15.61 -8.90
N SER A 367 2.04 -14.59 -9.77
CA SER A 367 1.09 -14.44 -10.88
C SER A 367 1.11 -15.65 -11.82
N LYS A 368 2.28 -16.23 -12.09
CA LYS A 368 2.43 -17.46 -12.90
C LYS A 368 1.72 -18.65 -12.27
N TYR A 369 1.87 -18.86 -10.96
CA TYR A 369 1.22 -19.96 -10.25
C TYR A 369 -0.30 -19.79 -10.17
N LEU A 370 -0.80 -18.56 -10.01
CA LEU A 370 -2.23 -18.27 -10.10
C LEU A 370 -2.76 -18.60 -11.51
N ALA A 371 -2.06 -18.17 -12.56
CA ALA A 371 -2.47 -18.43 -13.94
C ALA A 371 -2.45 -19.93 -14.29
N LEU A 372 -1.45 -20.68 -13.80
CA LEU A 372 -1.37 -22.13 -13.99
C LEU A 372 -2.49 -22.89 -13.27
N GLN A 373 -2.90 -22.44 -12.08
CA GLN A 373 -4.06 -23.01 -11.39
C GLN A 373 -5.35 -22.78 -12.18
N ILE A 374 -5.56 -21.56 -12.69
CA ILE A 374 -6.70 -21.25 -13.56
C ILE A 374 -6.69 -22.13 -14.81
N LEU A 375 -5.55 -22.25 -15.49
CA LEU A 375 -5.42 -23.11 -16.67
C LEU A 375 -5.72 -24.58 -16.35
N ALA A 376 -5.19 -25.10 -15.23
CA ALA A 376 -5.45 -26.46 -14.82
C ALA A 376 -6.94 -26.71 -14.52
N MET A 377 -7.66 -25.72 -13.96
CA MET A 377 -9.10 -25.81 -13.76
C MET A 377 -9.86 -25.85 -15.09
N GLU A 378 -9.51 -24.99 -16.05
CA GLU A 378 -10.13 -24.97 -17.38
C GLU A 378 -9.85 -26.24 -18.20
N LEU A 379 -8.71 -26.90 -17.94
CA LEU A 379 -8.36 -28.20 -18.53
C LEU A 379 -8.97 -29.39 -17.78
N GLY A 380 -9.62 -29.17 -16.63
CA GLY A 380 -10.18 -30.24 -15.80
C GLY A 380 -9.17 -31.04 -14.98
N GLU A 381 -7.93 -30.56 -14.89
CA GLU A 381 -6.82 -31.17 -14.12
C GLU A 381 -6.82 -30.73 -12.64
N LEU A 382 -7.59 -29.68 -12.32
CA LEU A 382 -7.71 -29.15 -10.96
C LEU A 382 -9.19 -28.88 -10.63
N ALA A 383 -9.69 -29.51 -9.57
CA ALA A 383 -11.05 -29.26 -9.11
C ALA A 383 -11.15 -27.91 -8.35
N PRO A 384 -12.37 -27.35 -8.22
CA PRO A 384 -12.66 -26.32 -7.22
C PRO A 384 -12.26 -26.75 -5.79
N LEU A 385 -12.15 -25.79 -4.87
CA LEU A 385 -11.69 -26.03 -3.49
C LEU A 385 -12.63 -26.96 -2.72
#